data_AF-A0A7V3MK49-F1
#
_entry.id   AF-A0A7V3MK49-F1
#
_cell.length_a   1.000
_cell.length_b   1.000
_cell.length_c   1.000
_cell.angle_alpha   90.00
_cell.angle_beta   90.00
_cell.angle_gamma   90.00
#
_symmetry.space_group_name_H-M   'P 1'
#
loop_
_entity.id
_entity.type
_entity.pdbx_description
1 polymer ?
#
loop_
_entity_poly.entity_id
_entity_poly.type
_entity_poly.pdbx_seq_one_letter_code
_entity_poly.pdbx_strand_id
1 'polypeptide(L)'
;KERCYYHDMASDKDGFVTAGLVNKNMPDGEPFGFYVKYNINQLPFFTQWKMNGMREYVVGMEPANCHVQGRANERERGTLQFLEIGETRRYKIEIGVLANASDVAAFEETVRSLTL
;
A
#
# COMPACT_ATOMS: atom_id res chain seq x y z
N LYS A 1 17.40 7.58 9.16
CA LYS A 1 16.52 7.12 10.26
C LYS A 1 15.21 6.69 9.62
N GLU A 2 14.68 5.55 10.05
CA GLU A 2 13.38 5.09 9.59
C GLU A 2 12.25 6.04 10.00
N ARG A 3 11.17 6.01 9.22
CA ARG A 3 9.91 6.70 9.51
C ARG A 3 8.75 5.84 9.03
N CYS A 4 7.71 5.69 9.86
CA CYS A 4 6.46 5.05 9.49
C CYS A 4 5.36 6.11 9.42
N TYR A 5 4.60 6.10 8.33
CA TYR A 5 3.44 6.95 8.12
C TYR A 5 2.21 6.07 7.97
N TYR A 6 1.16 6.37 8.72
CA TYR A 6 -0.14 5.70 8.61
C TYR A 6 -1.05 6.57 7.75
N HIS A 7 -1.73 5.93 6.80
CA HIS A 7 -2.56 6.64 5.82
C HIS A 7 -3.99 6.15 5.90
N ASP A 8 -4.93 7.10 5.86
CA ASP A 8 -6.32 6.82 5.48
C ASP A 8 -6.38 6.79 3.95
N MET A 9 -6.85 5.66 3.40
CA MET A 9 -6.75 5.40 1.98
C MET A 9 -8.10 5.55 1.28
N ALA A 10 -8.10 6.26 0.16
CA ALA A 10 -9.23 6.29 -0.77
C ALA A 10 -9.32 4.97 -1.56
N SER A 11 -10.53 4.49 -1.80
CA SER A 11 -10.79 3.31 -2.62
C SER A 11 -11.77 3.62 -3.75
N ASP A 12 -11.77 2.77 -4.78
CA ASP A 12 -12.84 2.79 -5.78
C ASP A 12 -14.17 2.26 -5.20
N LYS A 13 -15.22 2.29 -6.01
CA LYS A 13 -16.57 1.82 -5.63
C LYS A 13 -16.63 0.34 -5.22
N ASP A 14 -15.65 -0.46 -5.62
CA ASP A 14 -15.56 -1.89 -5.32
C ASP A 14 -14.62 -2.16 -4.11
N GLY A 15 -14.15 -1.08 -3.46
CA GLY A 15 -13.30 -1.13 -2.27
C GLY A 15 -11.83 -1.38 -2.58
N PHE A 16 -11.38 -1.23 -3.84
CA PHE A 16 -9.96 -1.38 -4.16
C PHE A 16 -9.21 -0.06 -3.99
N VAL A 17 -8.14 -0.13 -3.21
CA VAL A 17 -7.13 0.90 -3.07
C VAL A 17 -6.00 0.59 -4.05
N THR A 18 -5.46 1.62 -4.69
CA THR A 18 -4.25 1.50 -5.51
C THR A 18 -3.24 2.56 -5.07
N ALA A 19 -2.03 2.14 -4.74
CA ALA A 19 -0.93 3.02 -4.37
C ALA A 19 0.35 2.60 -5.10
N GLY A 20 1.20 3.54 -5.47
CA GLY A 20 2.44 3.24 -6.20
C GLY A 20 3.61 4.13 -5.84
N LEU A 21 4.81 3.67 -6.21
CA LEU A 21 6.06 4.41 -6.10
C LEU A 21 6.66 4.52 -7.50
N VAL A 22 6.86 5.75 -7.96
CA VAL A 22 7.35 6.05 -9.31
C VAL A 22 8.61 6.88 -9.22
N ASN A 23 9.68 6.44 -9.90
CA ASN A 23 10.82 7.27 -10.23
C ASN A 23 10.64 7.82 -11.65
N LYS A 24 10.38 9.12 -11.75
CA LYS A 24 10.24 9.81 -13.06
C LYS A 24 11.58 10.15 -13.72
N ASN A 25 12.67 10.04 -12.96
CA ASN A 25 14.00 10.51 -13.37
C ASN A 25 14.95 9.31 -13.52
N MET A 26 14.62 8.40 -14.42
CA MET A 26 15.51 7.29 -14.76
C MET A 26 16.58 7.74 -15.77
N PRO A 27 17.76 7.09 -15.80
CA PRO A 27 18.85 7.48 -16.69
C PRO A 27 18.54 7.40 -18.19
N ASP A 28 17.62 6.52 -18.60
CA ASP A 28 17.18 6.33 -19.98
C ASP A 28 16.03 7.27 -20.40
N GLY A 29 15.52 8.08 -19.46
CA GLY A 29 14.44 9.03 -19.67
C GLY A 29 13.03 8.45 -19.54
N GLU A 30 12.89 7.12 -19.40
CA GLU A 30 11.58 6.48 -19.21
C GLU A 30 11.27 6.33 -17.71
N PRO A 31 10.10 6.77 -17.23
CA PRO A 31 9.78 6.62 -15.82
C PRO A 31 9.56 5.13 -15.49
N PHE A 32 9.98 4.74 -14.29
CA PHE A 32 9.86 3.37 -13.81
C PHE A 32 9.26 3.34 -12.41
N GLY A 33 8.41 2.36 -12.14
CA GLY A 33 7.80 2.21 -10.83
C GLY A 33 7.06 0.89 -10.66
N PHE A 34 6.36 0.80 -9.54
CA PHE A 34 5.43 -0.28 -9.28
C PHE A 34 4.23 0.26 -8.52
N TYR A 35 3.15 -0.53 -8.53
CA TYR A 35 1.99 -0.29 -7.69
C TYR A 35 1.61 -1.54 -6.92
N VAL A 36 0.88 -1.32 -5.83
CA VAL A 36 0.12 -2.33 -5.11
C VAL A 36 -1.36 -1.95 -5.16
N LYS A 37 -2.19 -2.93 -5.51
CA LYS A 37 -3.66 -2.82 -5.47
C LYS A 37 -4.20 -3.86 -4.50
N TYR A 38 -5.06 -3.45 -3.58
CA TYR A 38 -5.63 -4.32 -2.56
C TYR A 38 -7.06 -3.89 -2.21
N ASN A 39 -7.83 -4.76 -1.56
CA ASN A 39 -9.18 -4.40 -1.11
C ASN A 39 -9.17 -3.91 0.35
N ILE A 40 -9.69 -2.69 0.59
CA ILE A 40 -9.69 -2.06 1.92
C ILE A 40 -10.54 -2.82 2.94
N ASN A 41 -11.58 -3.53 2.48
CA ASN A 41 -12.40 -4.35 3.38
C ASN A 41 -11.66 -5.61 3.86
N GLN A 42 -10.56 -5.98 3.20
CA GLN A 42 -9.72 -7.12 3.57
C GLN A 42 -8.48 -6.67 4.34
N LEU A 43 -7.86 -5.56 3.93
CA LEU A 43 -6.68 -4.97 4.56
C LEU A 43 -6.97 -3.49 4.87
N PRO A 44 -7.60 -3.17 6.02
CA PRO A 44 -8.08 -1.83 6.30
C PRO A 44 -6.98 -0.81 6.63
N PHE A 45 -5.76 -1.24 6.90
CA PHE A 45 -4.66 -0.36 7.27
C PHE A 45 -3.63 -0.26 6.16
N PHE A 46 -3.00 0.91 6.04
CA PHE A 46 -1.87 1.11 5.13
C PHE A 46 -0.74 1.86 5.84
N THR A 47 0.43 1.22 5.90
CA THR A 47 1.65 1.84 6.41
C THR A 47 2.62 2.12 5.27
N GLN A 48 3.17 3.34 5.22
CA GLN A 48 4.33 3.66 4.41
C GLN A 48 5.56 3.70 5.30
N TRP A 49 6.47 2.76 5.11
CA TRP A 49 7.77 2.76 5.78
C TRP A 49 8.82 3.39 4.87
N LYS A 50 9.60 4.35 5.38
CA LYS A 50 10.71 4.96 4.65
C LYS A 50 12.00 4.74 5.41
N MET A 51 12.92 3.97 4.83
CA MET A 51 14.29 3.85 5.30
C MET A 51 15.24 4.37 4.21
N ASN A 52 15.44 5.69 4.25
CA ASN A 52 16.35 6.41 3.34
C ASN A 52 17.68 6.66 4.07
N GLY A 53 18.26 5.59 4.61
CA GLY A 53 19.52 5.63 5.36
C GLY A 53 20.74 5.52 4.46
N MET A 54 21.91 5.67 5.06
CA MET A 54 23.15 5.23 4.41
C MET A 54 23.14 3.70 4.39
N ARG A 55 23.48 3.09 3.25
CA ARG A 55 23.43 1.63 2.96
C ARG A 55 22.04 1.04 2.74
N GLU A 56 21.00 1.60 3.35
CA GLU A 56 19.62 1.14 3.18
C GLU A 56 18.80 2.24 2.51
N TYR A 57 18.28 1.98 1.31
CA TYR A 57 17.44 2.91 0.58
C TYR A 57 16.19 2.18 0.09
N VAL A 58 15.19 2.09 0.96
CA VAL A 58 13.99 1.30 0.73
C VAL A 58 12.75 2.05 1.20
N VAL A 59 11.66 1.86 0.45
CA VAL A 59 10.32 2.30 0.82
C VAL A 59 9.42 1.07 0.88
N GLY A 60 8.80 0.83 2.02
CA GLY A 60 7.73 -0.15 2.21
C GLY A 60 6.37 0.47 1.90
N MET A 61 5.57 -0.26 1.13
CA MET A 61 4.15 0.02 0.90
C MET A 61 3.37 -1.16 1.48
N GLU A 62 2.73 -0.97 2.63
CA GLU A 62 2.31 -2.07 3.50
C GLU A 62 0.80 -2.02 3.75
N PRO A 63 -0.04 -2.52 2.81
CA PRO A 63 -1.41 -2.89 3.10
C PRO A 63 -1.44 -3.99 4.18
N ALA A 64 -2.22 -3.77 5.24
CA ALA A 64 -2.17 -4.61 6.42
C ALA A 64 -3.55 -4.79 7.07
N ASN A 65 -3.67 -5.86 7.86
CA ASN A 65 -4.82 -6.13 8.73
C ASN A 65 -4.58 -5.68 10.18
N CYS A 66 -3.43 -5.09 10.48
CA CYS A 66 -3.08 -4.51 11.78
C CYS A 66 -2.06 -3.38 11.60
N HIS A 67 -1.81 -2.61 12.65
CA HIS A 67 -0.72 -1.65 12.68
C HIS A 67 0.59 -2.31 13.14
N VAL A 68 1.72 -1.71 12.74
CA VAL A 68 3.08 -2.21 13.02
C VAL A 68 3.44 -2.29 14.50
N GLN A 69 2.68 -1.62 15.39
CA GLN A 69 2.86 -1.67 16.85
C GLN A 69 2.51 -3.05 17.45
N GLY A 70 1.89 -3.94 16.65
CA GLY A 70 1.72 -5.33 16.98
C GLY A 70 0.58 -5.63 17.94
N ARG A 71 0.44 -6.92 18.26
CA ARG A 71 -0.76 -7.52 18.85
C ARG A 71 -1.21 -6.91 20.19
N ALA A 72 -0.28 -6.54 21.07
CA ALA A 72 -0.63 -5.97 22.38
C ALA A 72 -1.35 -4.62 22.21
N ASN A 73 -0.81 -3.76 21.35
CA ASN A 73 -1.39 -2.46 21.02
C ASN A 73 -2.73 -2.62 20.28
N GLU A 74 -2.83 -3.56 19.33
CA GLU A 74 -4.09 -3.86 18.66
C GLU A 74 -5.18 -4.32 19.63
N ARG A 75 -4.81 -5.10 20.67
CA ARG A 75 -5.74 -5.53 21.72
C ARG A 75 -6.22 -4.35 22.56
N GLU A 76 -5.30 -3.47 22.95
CA GLU A 76 -5.62 -2.26 23.72
C GLU A 76 -6.53 -1.31 22.94
N ARG A 77 -6.30 -1.18 21.62
CA ARG A 77 -7.13 -0.37 20.71
C ARG A 77 -8.48 -1.00 20.35
N GLY A 78 -8.69 -2.28 20.68
CA GLY A 78 -9.88 -3.02 20.28
C GLY A 78 -9.94 -3.39 18.78
N THR A 79 -8.83 -3.24 18.06
CA THR A 79 -8.72 -3.51 16.62
C THR A 79 -8.16 -4.91 16.31
N LEU A 80 -7.75 -5.65 17.33
CA LEU A 80 -7.20 -7.00 17.19
C LEU A 80 -8.19 -7.94 16.48
N GLN A 81 -7.75 -8.45 15.34
CA GLN A 81 -8.52 -9.38 14.51
C GLN A 81 -8.44 -10.81 15.05
N PHE A 82 -9.56 -11.54 14.95
CA PHE A 82 -9.67 -12.97 15.28
C PHE A 82 -10.30 -13.72 14.09
N LEU A 83 -9.97 -15.01 13.98
CA LEU A 83 -10.66 -15.96 13.12
C LEU A 83 -11.37 -16.98 14.02
N GLU A 84 -12.65 -17.19 13.79
CA GLU A 84 -13.41 -18.23 14.45
C GLU A 84 -13.05 -19.63 13.92
N ILE A 85 -13.47 -20.67 14.64
CA ILE A 85 -13.25 -22.06 14.23
C ILE A 85 -13.93 -22.30 12.87
N GLY A 86 -13.13 -22.67 11.87
CA GLY A 86 -13.61 -22.89 10.50
C GLY A 86 -13.77 -21.61 9.67
N GLU A 87 -13.54 -20.41 10.25
CA GLU A 87 -13.55 -19.17 9.49
C GLU A 87 -12.38 -19.15 8.48
N THR A 88 -12.66 -18.66 7.27
CA THR A 88 -11.66 -18.44 6.22
C THR A 88 -11.71 -16.99 5.78
N ARG A 89 -10.56 -16.32 5.74
CA ARG A 89 -10.40 -15.01 5.09
C ARG A 89 -9.59 -15.13 3.82
N ARG A 90 -9.95 -14.34 2.82
CA ARG A 90 -9.25 -14.25 1.54
C ARG A 90 -8.78 -12.82 1.36
N TYR A 91 -7.51 -12.68 0.98
CA TYR A 91 -6.88 -11.40 0.71
C TYR A 91 -6.50 -11.38 -0.76
N LYS A 92 -6.91 -10.33 -1.47
CA LYS A 92 -6.54 -10.09 -2.86
C LYS A 92 -5.58 -8.91 -2.89
N ILE A 93 -4.37 -9.19 -3.35
CA ILE A 93 -3.32 -8.20 -3.57
C ILE A 93 -2.79 -8.43 -4.97
N GLU A 94 -2.63 -7.34 -5.70
CA GLU A 94 -2.00 -7.30 -7.01
C GLU A 94 -0.80 -6.36 -6.92
N ILE A 95 0.33 -6.78 -7.50
CA ILE A 95 1.54 -5.97 -7.61
C ILE A 95 1.87 -5.91 -9.09
N GLY A 96 1.95 -4.70 -9.63
CA GLY A 96 2.24 -4.48 -11.04
C GLY A 96 3.41 -3.53 -11.24
N VAL A 97 4.08 -3.67 -12.39
CA VAL A 97 5.18 -2.82 -12.83
C VAL A 97 4.64 -1.71 -13.72
N LEU A 98 5.15 -0.50 -13.52
CA LEU A 98 4.94 0.66 -14.38
C LEU A 98 6.22 0.84 -15.19
N ALA A 99 6.26 0.35 -16.42
CA ALA A 99 7.51 0.13 -17.16
C ALA A 99 7.89 1.31 -18.06
N ASN A 100 6.97 2.25 -18.31
CA ASN A 100 7.16 3.35 -19.24
C ASN A 100 6.21 4.52 -18.92
N ALA A 101 6.34 5.62 -19.66
CA ALA A 101 5.52 6.82 -19.50
C ALA A 101 4.01 6.59 -19.63
N SER A 102 3.57 5.71 -20.53
CA SER A 102 2.15 5.41 -20.72
C SER A 102 1.57 4.68 -19.51
N ASP A 103 2.28 3.69 -18.97
CA ASP A 103 1.86 2.94 -17.79
C ASP A 103 1.72 3.88 -16.58
N VAL A 104 2.70 4.77 -16.38
CA VAL A 104 2.69 5.76 -15.30
C VAL A 104 1.55 6.75 -15.46
N ALA A 105 1.28 7.24 -16.67
CA ALA A 105 0.18 8.17 -16.92
C ALA A 105 -1.19 7.54 -16.62
N ALA A 106 -1.44 6.32 -17.10
CA ALA A 106 -2.68 5.60 -16.83
C ALA A 106 -2.86 5.29 -15.33
N PHE A 107 -1.77 4.94 -14.65
CA PHE A 107 -1.77 4.76 -13.20
C PHE A 107 -2.12 6.05 -12.46
N GLU A 108 -1.51 7.18 -12.82
CA GLU A 108 -1.80 8.48 -12.19
C GLU A 108 -3.25 8.92 -12.40
N GLU A 109 -3.81 8.68 -13.60
CA GLU A 109 -5.23 8.94 -13.88
C GLU A 109 -6.13 8.09 -12.98
N THR A 110 -5.81 6.79 -12.85
CA THR A 110 -6.53 5.87 -11.95
C THR A 110 -6.53 6.39 -10.52
N VAL A 111 -5.36 6.75 -9.98
CA VAL A 111 -5.24 7.24 -8.60
C VAL A 111 -5.97 8.57 -8.39
N ARG A 112 -5.90 9.50 -9.34
CA ARG A 112 -6.63 10.78 -9.26
C ARG A 112 -8.16 10.63 -9.29
N SER A 113 -8.65 9.53 -9.85
CA SER A 113 -10.09 9.23 -9.89
C SER A 113 -10.65 8.70 -8.56
N LEU A 114 -9.77 8.27 -7.64
CA LEU A 114 -10.18 7.76 -6.33
C LEU A 114 -10.59 8.90 -5.40
N THR A 115 -11.70 8.70 -4.70
CA THR A 115 -12.24 9.63 -3.70
C THR A 115 -12.24 8.99 -2.32
N LEU A 116 -11.94 9.79 -1.28
CA LEU A 116 -12.14 9.40 0.12
C LEU A 116 -13.63 9.32 0.46
#